data_AF-A0A7S2KF73-F1
#
_entry.id   AF-A0A7S2KF73-F1
#
_cell.length_a   1.000
_cell.length_b   1.000
_cell.length_c   1.000
_cell.angle_alpha   90.00
_cell.angle_beta   90.00
_cell.angle_gamma   90.00
#
_symmetry.space_group_name_H-M   'P 1'
#
loop_
_entity.id
_entity.type
_entity.pdbx_description
1 polymer ?
#
loop_
_entity_poly.entity_id
_entity_poly.type
_entity_poly.pdbx_seq_one_letter_code
_entity_poly.pdbx_strand_id
1 'polypeptide(L)'
;GDSEPAARLAAAREMLAWSFTKTTALPGAQWLHGFKISFKGGDDVGIDEGGLTKAWCQEIAYALWADETYFDTKSTGSFFKTDSETDVMLHCFHVKAESFYRWVGRFVAYAVYQNCIFDCRLCPWVLRWLVRVAEAQSQCPPLLLRLTGEWQREGDLACIASINGSVMFFHAEDCMFPPEMNLTVSGGKLSASDGSMSASASAEGDKLVWSTGDTWVRCSHSAACPAVAMPVWPDTPEGNDRLLEDLATMDAAFANSLWRVHYEMPEEDLQWLTFSYAGVELEPGGEDREVNYENKSRYVRLCSKAVLLGQARRGLQAFAAGFFDVLPQELANAAPADTVFWLVAGEDEISTEQLDALERLVFSDGLVPQHLSDNPAVMETARWVFRTARESDGQFRSRLLEFWTGSPRLPQGGVVAITPKPRLQIMVQAARVQGAPNWEIMLNDGWYSYDHDTAALLTRAQDAGHASVEFQVRENRYIVDFAGLVQLNRRTGARRNVRRKDPPPDENGDVVHGIRRIETWPATRLPEGHTCGNELWVPWTKTEEELAGLLRMAVLNFEAGFALA
;
A
#
# COMPACT_ATOMS: atom_id res chain seq x y z
N GLY A 1 -27.40 -7.30 16.07
CA GLY A 1 -27.12 -6.96 17.48
C GLY A 1 -25.98 -7.79 18.03
N ASP A 2 -26.26 -9.02 18.47
CA ASP A 2 -25.30 -9.89 19.19
C ASP A 2 -25.06 -11.25 18.51
N SER A 3 -24.95 -11.26 17.17
CA SER A 3 -24.68 -12.49 16.43
C SER A 3 -23.17 -12.71 16.26
N GLU A 4 -22.73 -13.97 16.31
CA GLU A 4 -21.38 -14.40 15.93
C GLU A 4 -20.93 -13.72 14.61
N PRO A 5 -19.66 -13.27 14.49
CA PRO A 5 -19.20 -12.46 13.33
C PRO A 5 -19.55 -13.07 11.96
N ALA A 6 -19.52 -14.39 11.84
CA ALA A 6 -19.90 -15.11 10.63
C ALA A 6 -21.39 -14.95 10.28
N ALA A 7 -22.28 -15.00 11.28
CA ALA A 7 -23.71 -14.83 11.08
C ALA A 7 -24.07 -13.39 10.69
N ARG A 8 -23.38 -12.39 11.26
CA ARG A 8 -23.52 -10.99 10.83
C ARG A 8 -23.12 -10.83 9.37
N LEU A 9 -21.97 -11.36 8.97
CA LEU A 9 -21.48 -11.26 7.61
C LEU A 9 -22.42 -11.93 6.60
N ALA A 10 -22.99 -13.09 6.95
CA ALA A 10 -23.98 -13.76 6.10
C ALA A 10 -25.23 -12.89 5.88
N ALA A 11 -25.79 -12.31 6.95
CA ALA A 11 -26.94 -11.40 6.86
C ALA A 11 -26.62 -10.13 6.05
N ALA A 12 -25.43 -9.55 6.25
CA ALA A 12 -24.97 -8.39 5.49
C ALA A 12 -24.86 -8.70 3.97
N ARG A 13 -24.40 -9.91 3.61
CA ARG A 13 -24.35 -10.36 2.21
C ARG A 13 -25.72 -10.57 1.58
N GLU A 14 -26.68 -11.10 2.33
CA GLU A 14 -28.08 -11.17 1.88
C GLU A 14 -28.64 -9.78 1.58
N MET A 15 -28.36 -8.81 2.47
CA MET A 15 -28.75 -7.42 2.30
C MET A 15 -28.09 -6.77 1.08
N LEU A 16 -26.80 -7.04 0.85
CA LEU A 16 -26.08 -6.61 -0.36
C LEU A 16 -26.74 -7.15 -1.63
N ALA A 17 -26.99 -8.46 -1.68
CA ALA A 17 -27.60 -9.10 -2.85
C ALA A 17 -29.02 -8.56 -3.13
N TRP A 18 -29.81 -8.34 -2.08
CA TRP A 18 -31.13 -7.73 -2.21
C TRP A 18 -31.06 -6.28 -2.70
N SER A 19 -30.17 -5.48 -2.11
CA SER A 19 -29.97 -4.07 -2.47
C SER A 19 -29.51 -3.92 -3.91
N PHE A 20 -28.58 -4.77 -4.35
CA PHE A 20 -28.13 -4.85 -5.74
C PHE A 20 -29.32 -5.09 -6.69
N THR A 21 -30.11 -6.14 -6.42
CA THR A 21 -31.26 -6.51 -7.26
C THR A 21 -32.29 -5.38 -7.39
N LYS A 22 -32.50 -4.60 -6.32
CA LYS A 22 -33.48 -3.51 -6.31
C LYS A 22 -33.02 -2.23 -6.98
N THR A 23 -31.72 -1.95 -6.95
CA THR A 23 -31.20 -0.62 -7.32
C THR A 23 -30.33 -0.64 -8.57
N THR A 24 -29.86 -1.80 -9.03
CA THR A 24 -28.96 -1.92 -10.21
C THR A 24 -29.58 -1.36 -11.50
N ALA A 25 -30.89 -1.56 -11.69
CA ALA A 25 -31.61 -1.08 -12.87
C ALA A 25 -31.94 0.43 -12.81
N LEU A 26 -31.78 1.08 -11.65
CA LEU A 26 -32.10 2.50 -11.50
C LEU A 26 -30.99 3.36 -12.12
N PRO A 27 -31.32 4.41 -12.91
CA PRO A 27 -30.36 5.42 -13.34
C PRO A 27 -29.74 6.15 -12.15
N GLY A 28 -28.49 6.59 -12.25
CA GLY A 28 -27.81 7.25 -11.12
C GLY A 28 -28.52 8.52 -10.62
N ALA A 29 -29.17 9.29 -11.50
CA ALA A 29 -30.03 10.42 -11.10
C ALA A 29 -31.16 10.03 -10.13
N GLN A 30 -31.69 8.81 -10.21
CA GLN A 30 -32.73 8.34 -9.29
C GLN A 30 -32.18 7.99 -7.90
N TRP A 31 -30.88 7.70 -7.77
CA TRP A 31 -30.26 7.47 -6.47
C TRP A 31 -30.27 8.75 -5.61
N LEU A 32 -30.21 9.93 -6.24
CA LEU A 32 -30.25 11.22 -5.56
C LEU A 32 -31.62 11.53 -4.91
N HIS A 33 -32.69 10.85 -5.30
CA HIS A 33 -34.00 10.99 -4.64
C HIS A 33 -34.05 10.37 -3.24
N GLY A 34 -33.03 9.59 -2.86
CA GLY A 34 -32.99 8.88 -1.58
C GLY A 34 -33.78 7.57 -1.61
N PHE A 35 -33.37 6.62 -0.77
CA PHE A 35 -34.07 5.36 -0.59
C PHE A 35 -34.82 5.37 0.74
N LYS A 36 -36.05 4.84 0.73
CA LYS A 36 -36.75 4.52 1.97
C LYS A 36 -36.37 3.12 2.42
N ILE A 37 -35.70 3.03 3.57
CA ILE A 37 -35.14 1.78 4.09
C ILE A 37 -36.04 1.22 5.19
N SER A 38 -36.25 -0.10 5.16
CA SER A 38 -36.98 -0.85 6.20
C SER A 38 -36.29 -2.19 6.42
N PHE A 39 -35.90 -2.50 7.65
CA PHE A 39 -35.27 -3.77 8.01
C PHE A 39 -36.35 -4.79 8.40
N LYS A 40 -36.16 -6.05 8.00
CA LYS A 40 -37.08 -7.12 8.43
C LYS A 40 -36.83 -7.44 9.90
N GLY A 41 -37.91 -7.60 10.68
CA GLY A 41 -37.84 -8.08 12.07
C GLY A 41 -38.16 -7.06 13.15
N GLY A 42 -38.48 -5.81 12.80
CA GLY A 42 -38.83 -4.76 13.77
C GLY A 42 -37.62 -4.04 14.37
N ASP A 43 -36.42 -4.30 13.86
CA ASP A 43 -35.19 -3.57 14.21
C ASP A 43 -35.22 -2.09 13.75
N ASP A 44 -36.23 -1.71 12.97
CA ASP A 44 -36.49 -0.34 12.49
C ASP A 44 -37.48 0.45 13.37
N VAL A 45 -38.07 -0.17 14.39
CA VAL A 45 -39.08 0.48 15.24
C VAL A 45 -38.45 1.57 16.10
N GLY A 46 -38.81 2.83 15.81
CA GLY A 46 -38.37 4.00 16.57
C GLY A 46 -37.08 4.66 16.06
N ILE A 47 -36.52 4.18 14.95
CA ILE A 47 -35.38 4.80 14.27
C ILE A 47 -35.92 5.72 13.16
N ASP A 48 -35.29 6.89 12.99
CA ASP A 48 -35.65 7.82 11.92
C ASP A 48 -35.09 7.38 10.55
N GLU A 49 -35.62 7.97 9.47
CA GLU A 49 -35.24 7.58 8.09
C GLU A 49 -33.72 7.81 7.83
N GLY A 50 -33.11 8.81 8.48
CA GLY A 50 -31.68 9.07 8.40
C GLY A 50 -30.83 8.01 9.10
N GLY A 51 -31.21 7.60 10.31
CA GLY A 51 -30.56 6.52 11.06
C GLY A 51 -30.62 5.18 10.32
N LEU A 52 -31.74 4.88 9.68
CA LEU A 52 -31.90 3.68 8.85
C LEU A 52 -31.00 3.72 7.60
N THR A 53 -30.86 4.89 6.97
CA THR A 53 -29.95 5.10 5.83
C THR A 53 -28.50 4.84 6.24
N LYS A 54 -28.07 5.40 7.37
CA LYS A 54 -26.72 5.19 7.90
C LYS A 54 -26.45 3.72 8.23
N ALA A 55 -27.40 3.06 8.90
CA ALA A 55 -27.29 1.64 9.24
C ALA A 55 -27.16 0.76 7.99
N TRP A 56 -27.95 1.03 6.94
CA TRP A 56 -27.83 0.32 5.68
C TRP A 56 -26.48 0.53 5.02
N CYS A 57 -26.00 1.78 4.93
CA CYS A 57 -24.67 2.06 4.39
C CYS A 57 -23.56 1.28 5.14
N GLN A 58 -23.64 1.20 6.47
CA GLN A 58 -22.67 0.47 7.29
C GLN A 58 -22.72 -1.05 7.07
N GLU A 59 -23.90 -1.66 6.96
CA GLU A 59 -24.02 -3.10 6.72
C GLU A 59 -23.64 -3.49 5.28
N ILE A 60 -23.95 -2.65 4.29
CA ILE A 60 -23.46 -2.85 2.92
C ILE A 60 -21.94 -2.72 2.87
N ALA A 61 -21.37 -1.71 3.52
CA ALA A 61 -19.91 -1.56 3.61
C ALA A 61 -19.26 -2.78 4.27
N TYR A 62 -19.82 -3.26 5.38
CA TYR A 62 -19.36 -4.47 6.05
C TYR A 62 -19.43 -5.68 5.12
N ALA A 63 -20.52 -5.87 4.37
CA ALA A 63 -20.63 -6.96 3.41
C ALA A 63 -19.57 -6.90 2.30
N LEU A 64 -19.21 -5.70 1.84
CA LEU A 64 -18.25 -5.47 0.75
C LEU A 64 -16.80 -5.69 1.19
N TRP A 65 -16.45 -5.27 2.41
CA TRP A 65 -15.04 -5.13 2.84
C TRP A 65 -14.65 -5.92 4.09
N ALA A 66 -15.55 -6.74 4.65
CA ALA A 66 -15.20 -7.57 5.81
C ALA A 66 -14.16 -8.66 5.48
N ASP A 67 -14.10 -9.14 4.23
CA ASP A 67 -13.13 -10.11 3.77
C ASP A 67 -12.83 -9.97 2.26
N GLU A 68 -12.01 -10.87 1.73
CA GLU A 68 -11.55 -10.85 0.34
C GLU A 68 -12.55 -11.42 -0.68
N THR A 69 -13.84 -11.47 -0.34
CA THR A 69 -14.83 -12.07 -1.25
C THR A 69 -15.04 -11.25 -2.52
N TYR A 70 -15.04 -9.92 -2.41
CA TYR A 70 -15.37 -9.01 -3.51
C TYR A 70 -14.20 -8.13 -3.97
N PHE A 71 -13.25 -7.90 -3.08
CA PHE A 71 -12.04 -7.12 -3.31
C PHE A 71 -10.87 -7.92 -2.74
N ASP A 72 -9.79 -8.01 -3.50
CA ASP A 72 -8.59 -8.69 -3.03
C ASP A 72 -7.82 -7.75 -2.09
N THR A 73 -7.16 -8.31 -1.07
CA THR A 73 -6.22 -7.54 -0.26
C THR A 73 -4.79 -7.68 -0.77
N LYS A 74 -3.86 -6.96 -0.15
CA LYS A 74 -2.47 -6.62 -0.51
C LYS A 74 -1.58 -7.71 -1.13
N SER A 75 -2.00 -8.99 -1.18
CA SER A 75 -1.16 -10.13 -1.59
C SER A 75 -1.25 -10.54 -3.06
N THR A 76 -2.32 -10.20 -3.80
CA THR A 76 -2.53 -10.68 -5.18
C THR A 76 -2.20 -9.66 -6.27
N GLY A 77 -1.80 -8.44 -5.90
CA GLY A 77 -1.37 -7.41 -6.85
C GLY A 77 -2.47 -6.68 -7.62
N SER A 78 -3.75 -7.00 -7.39
CA SER A 78 -4.90 -6.25 -7.92
C SER A 78 -5.93 -6.07 -6.82
N PHE A 79 -6.43 -4.85 -6.59
CA PHE A 79 -7.48 -4.58 -5.60
C PHE A 79 -8.86 -5.10 -6.05
N PHE A 80 -9.10 -5.08 -7.37
CA PHE A 80 -10.30 -5.64 -8.00
C PHE A 80 -10.03 -7.08 -8.40
N LYS A 81 -11.02 -7.96 -8.24
CA LYS A 81 -10.86 -9.35 -8.65
C LYS A 81 -10.64 -9.42 -10.15
N THR A 82 -9.63 -10.19 -10.53
CA THR A 82 -9.17 -10.33 -11.90
C THR A 82 -10.25 -10.95 -12.77
N ASP A 83 -10.39 -10.44 -13.99
CA ASP A 83 -11.22 -11.06 -15.02
C ASP A 83 -10.62 -12.41 -15.43
N SER A 84 -11.06 -13.49 -14.79
CA SER A 84 -11.05 -14.82 -15.40
C SER A 84 -12.44 -15.11 -15.97
N GLU A 85 -13.00 -14.24 -16.81
CA GLU A 85 -14.31 -14.46 -17.47
C GLU A 85 -15.47 -14.93 -16.54
N THR A 86 -15.42 -14.62 -15.24
CA THR A 86 -16.32 -15.21 -14.23
C THR A 86 -17.16 -14.17 -13.49
N ASP A 87 -18.41 -14.54 -13.27
CA ASP A 87 -19.37 -13.80 -12.49
C ASP A 87 -19.00 -13.72 -10.99
N VAL A 88 -19.17 -12.55 -10.38
CA VAL A 88 -19.16 -12.34 -8.93
C VAL A 88 -20.38 -13.03 -8.33
N MET A 89 -20.16 -13.88 -7.33
CA MET A 89 -21.24 -14.56 -6.60
C MET A 89 -21.78 -13.65 -5.49
N LEU A 90 -22.98 -13.11 -5.69
CA LEU A 90 -23.73 -12.35 -4.69
C LEU A 90 -24.72 -13.27 -3.96
N HIS A 91 -24.33 -13.72 -2.77
CA HIS A 91 -25.11 -14.61 -1.89
C HIS A 91 -25.56 -15.93 -2.55
N CYS A 92 -26.56 -15.89 -3.44
CA CYS A 92 -27.13 -17.04 -4.13
C CYS A 92 -27.21 -16.91 -5.67
N PHE A 93 -26.67 -15.84 -6.27
CA PHE A 93 -26.66 -15.66 -7.72
C PHE A 93 -25.38 -15.00 -8.24
N HIS A 94 -25.10 -15.24 -9.52
CA HIS A 94 -23.92 -14.76 -10.23
C HIS A 94 -24.23 -13.46 -10.99
N VAL A 95 -23.30 -12.50 -10.97
CA VAL A 95 -23.36 -11.25 -11.74
C VAL A 95 -22.04 -10.93 -12.39
N LYS A 96 -22.07 -10.28 -13.56
CA LYS A 96 -20.85 -9.78 -14.20
C LYS A 96 -20.08 -8.83 -13.27
N ALA A 97 -18.76 -9.02 -13.16
CA ALA A 97 -17.90 -8.20 -12.30
C ALA A 97 -18.03 -6.70 -12.58
N GLU A 98 -18.03 -6.29 -13.85
CA GLU A 98 -18.24 -4.88 -14.24
C GLU A 98 -19.56 -4.30 -13.74
N SER A 99 -20.65 -5.08 -13.82
CA SER A 99 -21.96 -4.63 -13.33
C SER A 99 -21.97 -4.46 -11.82
N PHE A 100 -21.28 -5.36 -11.11
CA PHE A 100 -21.10 -5.27 -9.67
C PHE A 100 -20.25 -4.06 -9.28
N TYR A 101 -19.07 -3.87 -9.86
CA TYR A 101 -18.19 -2.75 -9.51
C TYR A 101 -18.80 -1.39 -9.89
N ARG A 102 -19.56 -1.31 -10.99
CA ARG A 102 -20.37 -0.13 -11.30
C ARG A 102 -21.43 0.15 -10.23
N TRP A 103 -22.10 -0.89 -9.72
CA TRP A 103 -23.04 -0.72 -8.63
C TRP A 103 -22.34 -0.25 -7.34
N VAL A 104 -21.16 -0.78 -7.01
CA VAL A 104 -20.37 -0.33 -5.86
C VAL A 104 -19.97 1.14 -6.02
N GLY A 105 -19.59 1.58 -7.22
CA GLY A 105 -19.33 2.99 -7.51
C GLY A 105 -20.52 3.89 -7.21
N ARG A 106 -21.72 3.50 -7.65
CA ARG A 106 -22.97 4.22 -7.34
C ARG A 106 -23.27 4.25 -5.85
N PHE A 107 -23.05 3.14 -5.15
CA PHE A 107 -23.23 3.05 -3.70
C PHE A 107 -22.30 4.01 -2.95
N VAL A 108 -21.01 4.03 -3.29
CA VAL A 108 -20.04 4.96 -2.67
C VAL A 108 -20.43 6.41 -2.94
N ALA A 109 -20.80 6.75 -4.17
CA ALA A 109 -21.26 8.09 -4.54
C ALA A 109 -22.55 8.50 -3.79
N TYR A 110 -23.50 7.59 -3.65
CA TYR A 110 -24.72 7.80 -2.88
C TYR A 110 -24.42 8.02 -1.40
N ALA A 111 -23.50 7.25 -0.82
CA ALA A 111 -23.15 7.42 0.58
C ALA A 111 -22.44 8.75 0.85
N VAL A 112 -21.58 9.20 -0.08
CA VAL A 112 -21.03 10.57 -0.06
C VAL A 112 -22.15 11.61 -0.11
N TYR A 113 -23.11 11.45 -1.02
CA TYR A 113 -24.25 12.37 -1.16
C TYR A 113 -25.11 12.44 0.12
N GLN A 114 -25.34 11.30 0.78
CA GLN A 114 -26.10 11.20 2.02
C GLN A 114 -25.28 11.52 3.28
N ASN A 115 -24.02 11.93 3.14
CA ASN A 115 -23.09 12.16 4.25
C ASN A 115 -22.98 10.96 5.20
N CYS A 116 -22.97 9.75 4.62
CA CYS A 116 -22.87 8.49 5.35
C CYS A 116 -21.41 8.03 5.39
N ILE A 117 -20.81 8.13 6.58
CA ILE A 117 -19.47 7.61 6.85
C ILE A 117 -19.52 6.13 7.21
N PHE A 118 -18.62 5.34 6.62
CA PHE A 118 -18.45 3.91 6.91
C PHE A 118 -16.98 3.48 6.83
N ASP A 119 -16.65 2.34 7.43
CA ASP A 119 -15.33 1.72 7.33
C ASP A 119 -15.12 1.20 5.89
N CYS A 120 -14.56 2.07 5.05
CA CYS A 120 -14.25 1.79 3.66
C CYS A 120 -12.80 1.31 3.55
N ARG A 121 -12.61 0.03 3.25
CA ARG A 121 -11.26 -0.53 3.01
C ARG A 121 -10.82 -0.46 1.55
N LEU A 122 -11.44 0.41 0.75
CA LEU A 122 -10.89 0.76 -0.55
C LEU A 122 -9.49 1.35 -0.34
N CYS A 123 -8.49 0.84 -1.06
CA CYS A 123 -7.16 1.45 -1.05
C CYS A 123 -7.28 2.94 -1.44
N PRO A 124 -6.64 3.87 -0.70
CA PRO A 124 -6.74 5.31 -0.97
C PRO A 124 -6.51 5.69 -2.44
N TRP A 125 -5.57 5.01 -3.12
CA TRP A 125 -5.30 5.26 -4.53
C TRP A 125 -6.54 5.04 -5.44
N VAL A 126 -7.44 4.11 -5.11
CA VAL A 126 -8.67 3.85 -5.89
C VAL A 126 -9.62 5.03 -5.82
N LEU A 127 -9.60 5.80 -4.73
CA LEU A 127 -10.41 7.00 -4.58
C LEU A 127 -9.71 8.21 -5.19
N ARG A 128 -8.38 8.31 -5.06
CA ARG A 128 -7.58 9.30 -5.82
C ARG A 128 -7.73 9.11 -7.33
N TRP A 129 -7.88 7.86 -7.76
CA TRP A 129 -8.14 7.50 -9.15
C TRP A 129 -9.41 8.16 -9.70
N LEU A 130 -10.49 8.25 -8.91
CA LEU A 130 -11.72 8.93 -9.32
C LEU A 130 -11.46 10.40 -9.65
N VAL A 131 -10.65 11.08 -8.84
CA VAL A 131 -10.27 12.48 -9.08
C VAL A 131 -9.51 12.60 -10.40
N ARG A 132 -8.51 11.75 -10.64
CA ARG A 132 -7.74 11.73 -11.90
C ARG A 132 -8.60 11.43 -13.11
N VAL A 133 -9.58 10.55 -12.97
CA VAL A 133 -10.55 10.24 -14.01
C VAL A 133 -11.36 11.48 -14.37
N ALA A 134 -11.87 12.20 -13.37
CA ALA A 134 -12.64 13.40 -13.59
C ALA A 134 -11.79 14.47 -14.30
N GLU A 135 -10.55 14.67 -13.84
CA GLU A 135 -9.59 15.57 -14.46
C GLU A 135 -9.34 15.21 -15.93
N ALA A 136 -9.06 13.93 -16.22
CA ALA A 136 -8.83 13.43 -17.56
C ALA A 136 -10.06 13.62 -18.47
N GLN A 137 -11.26 13.37 -17.95
CA GLN A 137 -12.50 13.61 -18.67
C GLN A 137 -12.71 15.09 -18.96
N SER A 138 -12.42 15.98 -18.01
CA SER A 138 -12.57 17.43 -18.19
C SER A 138 -11.66 18.01 -19.27
N GLN A 139 -10.47 17.40 -19.46
CA GLN A 139 -9.49 17.80 -20.47
C GLN A 139 -9.73 17.12 -21.83
N CYS A 140 -10.51 16.03 -21.85
CA CYS A 140 -10.77 15.26 -23.06
C CYS A 140 -11.79 15.98 -23.97
N PRO A 141 -11.46 16.22 -25.26
CA PRO A 141 -12.40 16.76 -26.22
C PRO A 141 -13.74 16.01 -26.25
N PRO A 142 -14.91 16.69 -26.34
CA PRO A 142 -16.22 16.04 -26.32
C PRO A 142 -16.41 14.95 -27.39
N LEU A 143 -15.75 15.11 -28.54
CA LEU A 143 -15.75 14.10 -29.60
C LEU A 143 -15.05 12.81 -29.15
N LEU A 144 -13.91 12.89 -28.47
CA LEU A 144 -13.19 11.72 -27.96
C LEU A 144 -13.94 11.04 -26.83
N LEU A 145 -14.54 11.80 -25.92
CA LEU A 145 -15.44 11.27 -24.88
C LEU A 145 -16.62 10.50 -25.46
N ARG A 146 -17.17 10.93 -26.60
CA ARG A 146 -18.23 10.18 -27.29
C ARG A 146 -17.71 8.92 -27.96
N LEU A 147 -16.44 8.88 -28.32
CA LEU A 147 -15.82 7.75 -29.00
C LEU A 147 -15.25 6.69 -28.06
N THR A 148 -15.20 6.94 -26.75
CA THR A 148 -14.71 5.95 -25.79
C THR A 148 -15.53 4.65 -25.83
N GLY A 149 -14.85 3.51 -25.62
CA GLY A 149 -15.44 2.17 -25.68
C GLY A 149 -14.74 1.26 -26.70
N GLU A 150 -15.33 0.09 -26.91
CA GLU A 150 -14.82 -0.93 -27.84
C GLU A 150 -15.42 -0.76 -29.24
N TRP A 151 -14.53 -0.89 -30.22
CA TRP A 151 -14.79 -0.78 -31.64
C TRP A 151 -14.26 -2.02 -32.33
N GLN A 152 -15.01 -2.51 -33.30
CA GLN A 152 -14.64 -3.66 -34.11
C GLN A 152 -14.41 -3.22 -35.55
N ARG A 153 -13.34 -3.70 -36.19
CA ARG A 153 -13.09 -3.44 -37.60
C ARG A 153 -14.16 -4.09 -38.47
N GLU A 154 -14.71 -3.34 -39.41
CA GLU A 154 -15.75 -3.84 -40.32
C GLU A 154 -15.18 -4.97 -41.18
N GLY A 155 -15.79 -6.16 -41.09
CA GLY A 155 -15.35 -7.36 -41.82
C GLY A 155 -14.35 -8.25 -41.08
N ASP A 156 -13.90 -7.87 -39.88
CA ASP A 156 -12.98 -8.66 -39.06
C ASP A 156 -13.45 -8.72 -37.59
N LEU A 157 -13.75 -9.92 -37.10
CA LEU A 157 -14.22 -10.15 -35.73
C LEU A 157 -13.08 -10.20 -34.71
N ALA A 158 -11.83 -10.42 -35.14
CA ALA A 158 -10.67 -10.48 -34.25
C ALA A 158 -10.06 -9.10 -34.01
N CYS A 159 -10.16 -8.17 -34.97
CA CYS A 159 -9.67 -6.81 -34.84
C CYS A 159 -10.58 -5.94 -33.96
N ILE A 160 -10.25 -5.86 -32.67
CA ILE A 160 -10.88 -4.97 -31.69
C ILE A 160 -9.93 -3.83 -31.32
N ALA A 161 -10.47 -2.63 -31.19
CA ALA A 161 -9.79 -1.46 -30.66
C ALA A 161 -10.59 -0.83 -29.53
N SER A 162 -9.91 -0.38 -28.49
CA SER A 162 -10.52 0.36 -27.38
C SER A 162 -10.05 1.81 -27.41
N ILE A 163 -10.98 2.76 -27.52
CA ILE A 163 -10.70 4.19 -27.38
C ILE A 163 -10.91 4.57 -25.93
N ASN A 164 -9.91 5.21 -25.32
CA ASN A 164 -9.92 5.54 -23.92
C ASN A 164 -9.25 6.91 -23.68
N GLY A 165 -10.09 7.94 -23.54
CA GLY A 165 -9.62 9.32 -23.50
C GLY A 165 -8.96 9.72 -24.83
N SER A 166 -7.69 10.09 -24.76
CA SER A 166 -6.88 10.50 -25.93
C SER A 166 -6.02 9.37 -26.49
N VAL A 167 -6.28 8.10 -26.15
CA VAL A 167 -5.49 6.96 -26.62
C VAL A 167 -6.38 5.88 -27.21
N MET A 168 -5.94 5.27 -28.32
CA MET A 168 -6.56 4.11 -28.95
C MET A 168 -5.63 2.90 -28.85
N PHE A 169 -6.14 1.81 -28.31
CA PHE A 169 -5.42 0.54 -28.15
C PHE A 169 -5.95 -0.49 -29.14
N PHE A 170 -5.07 -1.25 -29.80
CA PHE A 170 -5.43 -2.33 -30.72
C PHE A 170 -5.08 -3.69 -30.12
N HIS A 171 -6.01 -4.64 -30.21
CA HIS A 171 -5.90 -5.94 -29.52
C HIS A 171 -5.51 -7.12 -30.43
N ALA A 172 -5.34 -6.90 -31.74
CA ALA A 172 -5.00 -7.95 -32.70
C ALA A 172 -3.63 -7.70 -33.35
N GLU A 173 -2.85 -8.77 -33.52
CA GLU A 173 -1.49 -8.73 -34.09
C GLU A 173 -1.47 -8.27 -35.57
N ASP A 174 -2.54 -8.57 -36.31
CA ASP A 174 -2.67 -8.23 -37.75
C ASP A 174 -3.22 -6.81 -38.00
N CYS A 175 -3.22 -5.93 -36.98
CA CYS A 175 -3.69 -4.57 -37.17
C CYS A 175 -2.64 -3.73 -37.92
N MET A 176 -3.08 -2.93 -38.91
CA MET A 176 -2.18 -2.00 -39.63
C MET A 176 -1.70 -0.83 -38.76
N PHE A 177 -2.35 -0.61 -37.62
CA PHE A 177 -1.97 0.42 -36.66
C PHE A 177 -1.11 -0.19 -35.55
N PRO A 178 -0.14 0.56 -35.00
CA PRO A 178 0.63 0.12 -33.85
C PRO A 178 -0.30 -0.11 -32.63
N PRO A 179 0.15 -0.87 -31.62
CA PRO A 179 -0.68 -1.28 -30.48
C PRO A 179 -1.31 -0.10 -29.72
N GLU A 180 -0.69 1.07 -29.77
CA GLU A 180 -1.13 2.29 -29.10
C GLU A 180 -0.98 3.50 -30.04
N MET A 181 -2.03 4.31 -30.15
CA MET A 181 -2.05 5.55 -30.93
C MET A 181 -2.62 6.71 -30.12
N ASN A 182 -1.98 7.87 -30.16
CA ASN A 182 -2.50 9.09 -29.54
C ASN A 182 -3.54 9.75 -30.45
N LEU A 183 -4.70 10.04 -29.89
CA LEU A 183 -5.82 10.69 -30.54
C LEU A 183 -5.82 12.19 -30.25
N THR A 184 -6.04 12.97 -31.30
CA THR A 184 -6.19 14.43 -31.23
C THR A 184 -7.41 14.85 -32.04
N VAL A 185 -8.05 15.94 -31.63
CA VAL A 185 -9.20 16.49 -32.34
C VAL A 185 -8.88 17.93 -32.74
N SER A 186 -8.91 18.19 -34.04
CA SER A 186 -8.75 19.54 -34.59
C SER A 186 -9.81 19.80 -35.65
N GLY A 187 -10.53 20.92 -35.52
CA GLY A 187 -11.58 21.30 -36.49
C GLY A 187 -12.69 20.26 -36.69
N GLY A 188 -12.99 19.43 -35.67
CA GLY A 188 -13.99 18.37 -35.74
C GLY A 188 -13.53 17.08 -36.45
N LYS A 189 -12.27 16.99 -36.89
CA LYS A 189 -11.66 15.77 -37.40
C LYS A 189 -10.84 15.08 -36.32
N LEU A 190 -10.94 13.76 -36.27
CA LEU A 190 -10.11 12.90 -35.43
C LEU A 190 -8.78 12.65 -36.15
N SER A 191 -7.67 12.68 -35.43
CA SER A 191 -6.38 12.24 -35.92
C SER A 191 -5.71 11.33 -34.91
N ALA A 192 -5.17 10.21 -35.36
CA ALA A 192 -4.36 9.27 -34.58
C ALA A 192 -2.91 9.36 -35.03
N SER A 193 -1.97 9.35 -34.07
CA SER A 193 -0.53 9.35 -34.34
C SER A 193 0.25 8.68 -33.20
N ASP A 194 1.29 7.94 -33.52
CA ASP A 194 2.32 7.43 -32.59
C ASP A 194 3.67 8.18 -32.77
N GLY A 195 3.71 9.18 -33.65
CA GLY A 195 4.92 9.90 -34.06
C GLY A 195 5.58 9.35 -35.34
N SER A 196 5.28 8.12 -35.75
CA SER A 196 5.81 7.48 -36.96
C SER A 196 4.76 7.37 -38.07
N MET A 197 3.53 7.00 -37.70
CA MET A 197 2.36 6.91 -38.54
C MET A 197 1.33 7.94 -38.08
N SER A 198 0.58 8.49 -39.03
CA SER A 198 -0.59 9.30 -38.71
C SER A 198 -1.74 9.00 -39.65
N ALA A 199 -2.95 8.96 -39.11
CA ALA A 199 -4.18 8.80 -39.88
C ALA A 199 -5.24 9.75 -39.35
N SER A 200 -6.13 10.20 -40.22
CA SER A 200 -7.29 11.00 -39.83
C SER A 200 -8.56 10.18 -39.96
N ALA A 201 -9.55 10.44 -39.12
CA ALA A 201 -10.84 9.77 -39.16
C ALA A 201 -12.00 10.76 -39.07
N SER A 202 -13.11 10.35 -39.66
CA SER A 202 -14.42 10.96 -39.47
C SER A 202 -15.31 10.00 -38.68
N ALA A 203 -15.98 10.55 -37.67
CA ALA A 203 -16.96 9.82 -36.86
C ALA A 203 -18.38 10.17 -37.32
N GLU A 204 -19.14 9.15 -37.76
CA GLU A 204 -20.56 9.26 -38.11
C GLU A 204 -21.36 8.23 -37.32
N GLY A 205 -21.99 8.67 -36.22
CA GLY A 205 -22.77 7.80 -35.34
C GLY A 205 -21.88 6.72 -34.68
N ASP A 206 -22.19 5.46 -34.95
CA ASP A 206 -21.45 4.28 -34.46
C ASP A 206 -20.41 3.77 -35.46
N LYS A 207 -20.04 4.58 -36.46
CA LYS A 207 -18.99 4.28 -37.42
C LYS A 207 -17.84 5.28 -37.36
N LEU A 208 -16.62 4.76 -37.38
CA LEU A 208 -15.36 5.49 -37.50
C LEU A 208 -14.69 5.08 -38.81
N VAL A 209 -14.48 6.04 -39.72
CA VAL A 209 -13.83 5.80 -41.01
C VAL A 209 -12.47 6.50 -41.03
N TRP A 210 -11.39 5.73 -41.13
CA TRP A 210 -10.03 6.22 -41.22
C TRP A 210 -9.64 6.54 -42.66
N SER A 211 -8.72 7.49 -42.84
CA SER A 211 -8.13 7.87 -44.12
C SER A 211 -7.31 6.76 -44.77
N THR A 212 -6.98 5.71 -44.01
CA THR A 212 -6.37 4.47 -44.52
C THR A 212 -7.36 3.59 -45.28
N GLY A 213 -8.66 3.88 -45.21
CA GLY A 213 -9.75 3.06 -45.74
C GLY A 213 -10.38 2.12 -44.71
N ASP A 214 -9.81 2.03 -43.50
CA ASP A 214 -10.34 1.19 -42.44
C ASP A 214 -11.61 1.78 -41.84
N THR A 215 -12.65 0.95 -41.72
CA THR A 215 -13.90 1.32 -41.06
C THR A 215 -14.07 0.49 -39.80
N TRP A 216 -14.46 1.15 -38.71
CA TRP A 216 -14.68 0.56 -37.40
C TRP A 216 -16.10 0.85 -36.96
N VAL A 217 -16.75 -0.15 -36.37
CA VAL A 217 -18.13 -0.09 -35.89
C VAL A 217 -18.16 -0.34 -34.39
N ARG A 218 -18.96 0.42 -33.64
CA ARG A 218 -19.07 0.25 -32.19
C ARG A 218 -19.61 -1.14 -31.85
N CYS A 219 -18.99 -1.83 -30.88
CA CYS A 219 -19.43 -3.15 -30.42
C CYS A 219 -20.82 -3.08 -29.75
N SER A 220 -21.78 -3.87 -30.22
CA SER A 220 -23.17 -3.90 -29.73
C SER A 220 -23.37 -4.62 -28.38
N HIS A 221 -22.43 -5.49 -28.00
CA HIS A 221 -22.47 -6.30 -26.76
C HIS A 221 -21.69 -5.68 -25.59
N SER A 222 -20.91 -4.63 -25.86
CA SER A 222 -20.41 -3.75 -24.83
C SER A 222 -21.62 -2.98 -24.30
N ALA A 223 -22.30 -3.54 -23.30
CA ALA A 223 -23.28 -2.79 -22.52
C ALA A 223 -22.57 -1.51 -22.11
N ALA A 224 -22.95 -0.38 -22.72
CA ALA A 224 -22.23 0.86 -22.59
C ALA A 224 -22.23 1.27 -21.11
N CYS A 225 -21.20 0.88 -20.37
CA CYS A 225 -20.68 1.74 -19.34
C CYS A 225 -20.44 3.07 -20.07
N PRO A 226 -21.07 4.19 -19.67
CA PRO A 226 -20.73 5.48 -20.24
C PRO A 226 -19.21 5.61 -20.10
N ALA A 227 -18.52 5.51 -21.22
CA ALA A 227 -17.13 5.07 -21.20
C ALA A 227 -16.29 6.22 -20.67
N VAL A 228 -15.80 6.01 -19.45
CA VAL A 228 -15.04 6.99 -18.71
C VAL A 228 -13.67 7.14 -19.37
N ALA A 229 -13.27 8.37 -19.68
CA ALA A 229 -11.91 8.60 -20.14
C ALA A 229 -10.95 8.27 -18.99
N MET A 230 -10.11 7.27 -19.19
CA MET A 230 -9.09 6.96 -18.20
C MET A 230 -8.01 8.03 -18.23
N PRO A 231 -7.38 8.29 -17.09
CA PRO A 231 -6.23 9.16 -17.05
C PRO A 231 -5.12 8.59 -17.93
N VAL A 232 -4.46 9.49 -18.66
CA VAL A 232 -3.27 9.17 -19.46
C VAL A 232 -2.10 9.80 -18.72
N TRP A 233 -1.13 8.99 -18.32
CA TRP A 233 0.08 9.51 -17.70
C TRP A 233 1.07 9.93 -18.78
N PRO A 234 1.56 11.18 -18.77
CA PRO A 234 2.60 11.59 -19.69
C PRO A 234 3.87 10.77 -19.45
N ASP A 235 4.50 10.27 -20.52
CA ASP A 235 5.75 9.49 -20.45
C ASP A 235 6.99 10.38 -20.25
N THR A 236 6.85 11.44 -19.46
CA THR A 236 7.96 12.34 -19.13
C THR A 236 8.66 11.86 -17.85
N PRO A 237 10.00 11.95 -17.78
CA PRO A 237 10.76 11.69 -16.55
C PRO A 237 10.34 12.56 -15.36
N GLU A 238 9.72 13.70 -15.65
CA GLU A 238 9.21 14.71 -14.71
C GLU A 238 7.74 14.47 -14.31
N GLY A 239 7.11 13.39 -14.80
CA GLY A 239 5.70 13.12 -14.57
C GLY A 239 5.37 13.03 -13.09
N ASN A 240 4.59 14.00 -12.58
CA ASN A 240 4.06 14.00 -11.21
C ASN A 240 2.84 13.07 -11.13
N ASP A 241 3.04 11.79 -11.43
CA ASP A 241 1.96 10.82 -11.49
C ASP A 241 1.65 10.12 -10.18
N ARG A 242 2.47 10.35 -9.16
CA ARG A 242 2.35 9.78 -7.81
C ARG A 242 2.06 8.26 -7.80
N LEU A 243 2.49 7.53 -8.83
CA LEU A 243 2.14 6.12 -9.01
C LEU A 243 2.84 5.23 -7.98
N LEU A 244 4.05 5.61 -7.55
CA LEU A 244 4.79 4.86 -6.54
C LEU A 244 4.15 5.02 -5.15
N GLU A 245 3.64 6.22 -4.87
CA GLU A 245 2.87 6.60 -3.68
C GLU A 245 1.53 5.87 -3.65
N ASP A 246 0.83 5.84 -4.78
CA ASP A 246 -0.38 5.07 -4.97
C ASP A 246 -0.14 3.57 -4.73
N LEU A 247 0.93 3.03 -5.31
CA LEU A 247 1.35 1.66 -5.10
C LEU A 247 1.65 1.41 -3.63
N ALA A 248 2.29 2.35 -2.92
CA ALA A 248 2.59 2.19 -1.50
C ALA A 248 1.33 2.04 -0.63
N THR A 249 0.21 2.64 -1.02
CA THR A 249 -1.09 2.44 -0.33
C THR A 249 -1.72 1.08 -0.58
N MET A 250 -1.28 0.36 -1.61
CA MET A 250 -1.74 -0.98 -1.95
C MET A 250 -0.75 -2.06 -1.50
N ASP A 251 0.49 -1.97 -1.94
CA ASP A 251 1.61 -2.84 -1.62
C ASP A 251 2.85 -2.01 -1.29
N ALA A 252 3.00 -1.69 -0.01
CA ALA A 252 4.14 -0.93 0.48
C ALA A 252 5.47 -1.69 0.38
N ALA A 253 5.45 -3.03 0.42
CA ALA A 253 6.68 -3.82 0.33
C ALA A 253 7.27 -3.74 -1.08
N PHE A 254 6.41 -3.89 -2.09
CA PHE A 254 6.83 -3.76 -3.48
C PHE A 254 7.16 -2.30 -3.83
N ALA A 255 6.37 -1.33 -3.38
CA ALA A 255 6.69 0.09 -3.55
C ALA A 255 8.06 0.45 -2.95
N ASN A 256 8.39 -0.06 -1.75
CA ASN A 256 9.70 0.16 -1.15
C ASN A 256 10.82 -0.49 -1.98
N SER A 257 10.58 -1.68 -2.54
CA SER A 257 11.56 -2.34 -3.42
C SER A 257 11.86 -1.49 -4.67
N LEU A 258 10.82 -0.92 -5.30
CA LEU A 258 10.97 0.00 -6.43
C LEU A 258 11.60 1.34 -6.04
N TRP A 259 11.31 1.85 -4.85
CA TRP A 259 11.96 3.04 -4.33
C TRP A 259 13.47 2.84 -4.20
N ARG A 260 13.89 1.69 -3.68
CA ARG A 260 15.33 1.33 -3.61
C ARG A 260 15.96 1.24 -4.99
N VAL A 261 15.27 0.69 -5.99
CA VAL A 261 15.73 0.71 -7.39
C VAL A 261 15.96 2.16 -7.86
N HIS A 262 15.06 3.07 -7.50
CA HIS A 262 15.16 4.47 -7.91
C HIS A 262 16.30 5.23 -7.22
N TYR A 263 16.50 5.06 -5.91
CA TYR A 263 17.36 5.94 -5.12
C TYR A 263 18.60 5.28 -4.52
N GLU A 264 18.57 3.98 -4.20
CA GLU A 264 19.64 3.31 -3.44
C GLU A 264 20.46 2.31 -4.27
N MET A 265 19.87 1.72 -5.30
CA MET A 265 20.47 0.62 -6.03
C MET A 265 21.69 1.10 -6.84
N PRO A 266 22.88 0.49 -6.66
CA PRO A 266 24.07 0.87 -7.41
C PRO A 266 23.94 0.47 -8.89
N GLU A 267 24.69 1.15 -9.76
CA GLU A 267 24.58 0.97 -11.22
C GLU A 267 24.90 -0.47 -11.68
N GLU A 268 25.83 -1.13 -10.99
CA GLU A 268 26.20 -2.53 -11.22
C GLU A 268 25.10 -3.54 -10.87
N ASP A 269 24.13 -3.15 -10.05
CA ASP A 269 22.97 -3.96 -9.71
C ASP A 269 21.78 -3.70 -10.64
N LEU A 270 21.65 -2.46 -11.15
CA LEU A 270 20.57 -2.08 -12.07
C LEU A 270 20.57 -2.93 -13.36
N GLN A 271 21.76 -3.28 -13.87
CA GLN A 271 21.91 -4.08 -15.09
C GLN A 271 21.26 -5.48 -15.01
N TRP A 272 20.98 -5.99 -13.80
CA TRP A 272 20.30 -7.27 -13.62
C TRP A 272 18.78 -7.18 -13.72
N LEU A 273 18.24 -5.97 -13.84
CA LEU A 273 16.82 -5.73 -14.09
C LEU A 273 16.62 -5.46 -15.58
N THR A 274 15.52 -5.96 -16.12
CA THR A 274 15.05 -5.62 -17.47
C THR A 274 13.69 -4.94 -17.39
N PHE A 275 13.21 -4.33 -18.48
CA PHE A 275 11.87 -3.74 -18.56
C PHE A 275 10.77 -4.82 -18.67
N SER A 276 10.83 -5.80 -17.76
CA SER A 276 9.84 -6.86 -17.58
C SER A 276 9.53 -7.02 -16.09
N TYR A 277 8.30 -7.37 -15.76
CA TYR A 277 7.87 -7.64 -14.39
C TYR A 277 6.87 -8.80 -14.37
N ALA A 278 7.07 -9.74 -13.44
CA ALA A 278 6.22 -10.93 -13.30
C ALA A 278 6.00 -11.72 -14.61
N GLY A 279 7.01 -11.74 -15.49
CA GLY A 279 6.94 -12.43 -16.79
C GLY A 279 6.15 -11.68 -17.87
N VAL A 280 5.89 -10.38 -17.68
CA VAL A 280 5.23 -9.51 -18.65
C VAL A 280 6.16 -8.36 -19.01
N GLU A 281 6.34 -8.11 -20.30
CA GLU A 281 7.04 -6.93 -20.80
C GLU A 281 6.30 -5.64 -20.40
N LEU A 282 7.03 -4.68 -19.81
CA LEU A 282 6.48 -3.37 -19.42
C LEU A 282 6.36 -2.41 -20.60
N GLU A 283 7.19 -2.63 -21.62
CA GLU A 283 7.18 -1.93 -22.90
C GLU A 283 7.71 -2.88 -23.99
N PRO A 284 7.42 -2.65 -25.28
CA PRO A 284 7.83 -3.56 -26.35
C PRO A 284 9.34 -3.80 -26.39
N GLY A 285 9.76 -5.07 -26.37
CA GLY A 285 11.18 -5.45 -26.32
C GLY A 285 11.83 -5.17 -24.95
N GLY A 286 11.00 -5.06 -23.92
CA GLY A 286 11.43 -4.76 -22.56
C GLY A 286 12.23 -5.89 -21.91
N GLU A 287 12.04 -7.15 -22.31
CA GLU A 287 12.84 -8.28 -21.83
C GLU A 287 14.33 -8.13 -22.16
N ASP A 288 14.65 -7.54 -23.31
CA ASP A 288 16.03 -7.34 -23.78
C ASP A 288 16.63 -5.99 -23.36
N ARG A 289 15.82 -5.12 -22.72
CA ARG A 289 16.24 -3.78 -22.32
C ARG A 289 16.62 -3.74 -20.85
N GLU A 290 17.90 -3.57 -20.57
CA GLU A 290 18.43 -3.44 -19.21
C GLU A 290 18.06 -2.09 -18.56
N VAL A 291 17.89 -2.12 -17.24
CA VAL A 291 17.72 -0.91 -16.43
C VAL A 291 19.09 -0.31 -16.11
N ASN A 292 19.19 1.02 -16.23
CA ASN A 292 20.39 1.79 -15.94
C ASN A 292 20.04 3.10 -15.23
N TYR A 293 21.05 3.90 -14.87
CA TYR A 293 20.84 5.14 -14.13
C TYR A 293 19.91 6.14 -14.84
N GLU A 294 19.96 6.20 -16.17
CA GLU A 294 19.16 7.13 -16.98
C GLU A 294 17.70 6.70 -17.11
N ASN A 295 17.43 5.39 -17.09
CA ASN A 295 16.11 4.84 -17.40
C ASN A 295 15.38 4.24 -16.17
N LYS A 296 16.03 4.12 -14.99
CA LYS A 296 15.44 3.56 -13.76
C LYS A 296 14.13 4.21 -13.33
N SER A 297 13.98 5.52 -13.54
CA SER A 297 12.73 6.24 -13.23
C SER A 297 11.56 5.73 -14.07
N ARG A 298 11.82 5.45 -15.35
CA ARG A 298 10.82 4.90 -16.28
C ARG A 298 10.47 3.46 -15.89
N TYR A 299 11.45 2.63 -15.54
CA TYR A 299 11.22 1.27 -15.05
C TYR A 299 10.30 1.26 -13.82
N VAL A 300 10.63 2.04 -12.79
CA VAL A 300 9.85 2.14 -11.54
C VAL A 300 8.41 2.59 -11.82
N ARG A 301 8.25 3.59 -12.69
CA ARG A 301 6.94 4.08 -13.10
C ARG A 301 6.13 3.00 -13.83
N LEU A 302 6.72 2.31 -14.79
CA LEU A 302 6.03 1.27 -15.56
C LEU A 302 5.65 0.07 -14.68
N CYS A 303 6.52 -0.36 -13.76
CA CYS A 303 6.19 -1.36 -12.75
C CYS A 303 5.00 -0.92 -11.89
N SER A 304 5.01 0.31 -11.39
CA SER A 304 3.92 0.85 -10.57
C SER A 304 2.61 0.89 -11.34
N LYS A 305 2.65 1.36 -12.60
CA LYS A 305 1.50 1.37 -13.52
C LYS A 305 0.99 -0.04 -13.80
N ALA A 306 1.87 -0.99 -14.08
CA ALA A 306 1.51 -2.37 -14.39
C ALA A 306 0.80 -3.05 -13.21
N VAL A 307 1.30 -2.84 -11.99
CA VAL A 307 0.69 -3.41 -10.78
C VAL A 307 -0.63 -2.72 -10.43
N LEU A 308 -0.69 -1.38 -10.46
CA LEU A 308 -1.92 -0.66 -10.12
C LEU A 308 -3.02 -0.86 -11.17
N LEU A 309 -2.69 -0.86 -12.46
CA LEU A 309 -3.67 -0.82 -13.54
C LEU A 309 -3.84 -2.13 -14.28
N GLY A 310 -2.87 -3.04 -14.25
CA GLY A 310 -2.82 -4.22 -15.10
C GLY A 310 -4.16 -4.96 -15.14
N GLN A 311 -4.53 -5.61 -14.04
CA GLN A 311 -5.77 -6.38 -13.94
C GLN A 311 -6.95 -5.57 -13.39
N ALA A 312 -6.69 -4.46 -12.72
CA ALA A 312 -7.73 -3.62 -12.11
C ALA A 312 -8.45 -2.69 -13.09
N ARG A 313 -7.92 -2.48 -14.31
CA ARG A 313 -8.39 -1.46 -15.26
C ARG A 313 -9.91 -1.48 -15.50
N ARG A 314 -10.47 -2.64 -15.79
CA ARG A 314 -11.92 -2.79 -16.08
C ARG A 314 -12.78 -2.54 -14.83
N GLY A 315 -12.35 -3.08 -13.69
CA GLY A 315 -13.01 -2.85 -12.40
C GLY A 315 -13.02 -1.37 -12.02
N LEU A 316 -11.89 -0.67 -12.17
CA LEU A 316 -11.76 0.78 -11.94
C LEU A 316 -12.67 1.59 -12.87
N GLN A 317 -12.71 1.25 -14.18
CA GLN A 317 -13.57 1.91 -15.15
C GLN A 317 -15.04 1.77 -14.77
N ALA A 318 -15.46 0.55 -14.45
CA ALA A 318 -16.83 0.28 -14.03
C ALA A 318 -17.17 1.04 -12.75
N PHE A 319 -16.30 0.99 -11.74
CA PHE A 319 -16.44 1.70 -10.48
C PHE A 319 -16.56 3.22 -10.70
N ALA A 320 -15.67 3.83 -11.47
CA ALA A 320 -15.71 5.25 -11.81
C ALA A 320 -16.98 5.63 -12.59
N ALA A 321 -17.38 4.81 -13.57
CA ALA A 321 -18.61 5.03 -14.33
C ALA A 321 -19.84 4.97 -13.44
N GLY A 322 -19.85 4.13 -12.41
CA GLY A 322 -20.90 4.08 -11.41
C GLY A 322 -20.90 5.30 -10.50
N PHE A 323 -19.73 5.71 -10.02
CA PHE A 323 -19.58 6.87 -9.13
C PHE A 323 -20.08 8.16 -9.80
N PHE A 324 -19.63 8.40 -11.04
CA PHE A 324 -19.99 9.60 -11.81
C PHE A 324 -21.37 9.55 -12.47
N ASP A 325 -22.07 8.42 -12.41
CA ASP A 325 -23.48 8.33 -12.80
C ASP A 325 -24.41 8.92 -11.71
N VAL A 326 -23.95 8.95 -10.46
CA VAL A 326 -24.70 9.53 -9.32
C VAL A 326 -24.22 10.95 -9.01
N LEU A 327 -22.90 11.14 -8.89
CA LEU A 327 -22.31 12.44 -8.57
C LEU A 327 -21.71 13.12 -9.81
N PRO A 328 -21.92 14.42 -10.01
CA PRO A 328 -21.31 15.14 -11.12
C PRO A 328 -19.77 15.14 -11.04
N GLN A 329 -19.10 14.95 -12.18
CA GLN A 329 -17.63 14.91 -12.29
C GLN A 329 -16.98 16.22 -11.83
N GLU A 330 -17.68 17.34 -12.00
CA GLU A 330 -17.22 18.67 -11.63
C GLU A 330 -16.92 18.81 -10.13
N LEU A 331 -17.54 17.98 -9.28
CA LEU A 331 -17.23 17.93 -7.84
C LEU A 331 -15.83 17.37 -7.55
N ALA A 332 -15.32 16.50 -8.42
CA ALA A 332 -14.01 15.90 -8.28
C ALA A 332 -12.90 16.76 -8.92
N ASN A 333 -13.20 17.52 -9.98
CA ASN A 333 -12.22 18.30 -10.77
C ASN A 333 -11.42 19.38 -10.03
N ALA A 334 -11.78 19.71 -8.79
CA ALA A 334 -11.09 20.71 -7.96
C ALA A 334 -10.80 20.21 -6.54
N ALA A 335 -11.11 18.96 -6.25
CA ALA A 335 -10.91 18.38 -4.94
C ALA A 335 -9.48 17.85 -4.81
N PRO A 336 -8.79 18.07 -3.67
CA PRO A 336 -7.57 17.34 -3.35
C PRO A 336 -7.77 15.83 -3.56
N ALA A 337 -6.73 15.12 -4.00
CA ALA A 337 -6.84 13.70 -4.39
C ALA A 337 -7.49 12.83 -3.29
N ASP A 338 -7.19 13.11 -2.01
CA ASP A 338 -7.71 12.34 -0.88
C ASP A 338 -9.12 12.77 -0.42
N THR A 339 -9.72 13.80 -0.99
CA THR A 339 -11.03 14.35 -0.53
C THR A 339 -12.13 13.30 -0.57
N VAL A 340 -12.19 12.48 -1.62
CA VAL A 340 -13.21 11.43 -1.72
C VAL A 340 -13.02 10.39 -0.61
N PHE A 341 -11.78 10.08 -0.25
CA PHE A 341 -11.49 9.19 0.88
C PHE A 341 -11.99 9.77 2.22
N TRP A 342 -11.75 11.06 2.46
CA TRP A 342 -12.26 11.75 3.65
C TRP A 342 -13.79 11.79 3.70
N LEU A 343 -14.46 12.03 2.57
CA LEU A 343 -15.93 12.06 2.52
C LEU A 343 -16.56 10.69 2.79
N VAL A 344 -15.93 9.62 2.30
CA VAL A 344 -16.46 8.26 2.44
C VAL A 344 -16.20 7.69 3.83
N ALA A 345 -14.98 7.85 4.32
CA ALA A 345 -14.52 7.16 5.51
C ALA A 345 -14.42 8.10 6.72
N GLY A 346 -14.67 9.40 6.55
CA GLY A 346 -14.56 10.41 7.61
C GLY A 346 -13.12 10.78 7.92
N GLU A 347 -12.96 11.86 8.69
CA GLU A 347 -11.73 12.14 9.43
C GLU A 347 -11.64 11.18 10.61
N ASP A 348 -10.65 10.29 10.58
CA ASP A 348 -10.35 9.40 11.70
C ASP A 348 -9.07 9.93 12.35
N GLU A 349 -9.27 10.75 13.39
CA GLU A 349 -8.18 11.16 14.26
C GLU A 349 -7.93 10.08 15.30
N ILE A 350 -6.68 9.65 15.45
CA ILE A 350 -6.33 8.67 16.48
C ILE A 350 -6.56 9.27 17.87
N SER A 351 -7.55 8.71 18.57
CA SER A 351 -7.91 9.14 19.92
C SER A 351 -6.78 8.85 20.91
N THR A 352 -6.79 9.54 22.06
CA THR A 352 -5.80 9.29 23.11
C THR A 352 -5.90 7.86 23.65
N GLU A 353 -7.11 7.30 23.75
CA GLU A 353 -7.35 5.92 24.17
C GLU A 353 -6.79 4.90 23.16
N GLN A 354 -6.92 5.19 21.87
CA GLN A 354 -6.35 4.37 20.80
C GLN A 354 -4.82 4.42 20.81
N LEU A 355 -4.24 5.61 21.02
CA LEU A 355 -2.80 5.78 21.17
C LEU A 355 -2.26 5.02 22.40
N ASP A 356 -2.94 5.09 23.53
CA ASP A 356 -2.60 4.35 24.75
C ASP A 356 -2.70 2.82 24.53
N ALA A 357 -3.68 2.37 23.73
CA ALA A 357 -3.79 0.96 23.37
C ALA A 357 -2.62 0.51 22.47
N LEU A 358 -2.16 1.37 21.55
CA LEU A 358 -0.97 1.12 20.73
C LEU A 358 0.30 1.07 21.59
N GLU A 359 0.45 2.00 22.51
CA GLU A 359 1.55 2.02 23.47
C GLU A 359 1.60 0.73 24.31
N ARG A 360 0.46 0.31 24.86
CA ARG A 360 0.36 -0.94 25.60
C ARG A 360 0.76 -2.12 24.73
N LEU A 361 0.21 -2.24 23.51
CA LEU A 361 0.55 -3.32 22.59
C LEU A 361 2.05 -3.41 22.30
N VAL A 362 2.72 -2.27 22.11
CA VAL A 362 4.17 -2.21 21.82
C VAL A 362 5.01 -2.59 23.04
N PHE A 363 4.65 -2.13 24.24
CA PHE A 363 5.44 -2.35 25.46
C PHE A 363 5.09 -3.65 26.23
N SER A 364 3.83 -4.09 26.25
CA SER A 364 3.41 -5.29 27.01
C SER A 364 3.74 -6.59 26.29
N ASP A 365 3.66 -6.61 24.95
CA ASP A 365 3.83 -7.83 24.16
C ASP A 365 5.29 -8.02 23.67
N GLY A 366 6.23 -7.19 24.15
CA GLY A 366 7.68 -7.37 23.95
C GLY A 366 8.19 -7.00 22.55
N LEU A 367 7.60 -5.97 21.93
CA LEU A 367 7.94 -5.53 20.56
C LEU A 367 8.98 -4.41 20.51
N VAL A 368 9.48 -3.99 21.68
CA VAL A 368 10.84 -3.48 21.84
C VAL A 368 11.74 -4.70 22.05
N PRO A 369 12.83 -4.89 21.28
CA PRO A 369 13.70 -6.05 21.40
C PRO A 369 14.09 -6.31 22.86
N GLN A 370 13.98 -7.57 23.33
CA GLN A 370 14.18 -7.96 24.73
C GLN A 370 15.58 -7.63 25.30
N HIS A 371 16.57 -7.39 24.42
CA HIS A 371 17.91 -6.91 24.79
C HIS A 371 17.98 -5.39 24.99
N LEU A 372 16.98 -4.64 24.52
CA LEU A 372 16.83 -3.18 24.69
C LEU A 372 15.89 -2.82 25.85
N SER A 373 14.99 -3.73 26.25
CA SER A 373 14.04 -3.51 27.34
C SER A 373 14.69 -3.34 28.72
N ASP A 374 15.91 -3.86 28.87
CA ASP A 374 16.68 -3.77 30.11
C ASP A 374 17.44 -2.43 30.23
N ASN A 375 17.45 -1.59 29.18
CA ASN A 375 18.13 -0.30 29.17
C ASN A 375 17.16 0.86 29.49
N PRO A 376 17.29 1.54 30.65
CA PRO A 376 16.38 2.60 31.04
C PRO A 376 16.36 3.78 30.06
N ALA A 377 17.50 4.14 29.47
CA ALA A 377 17.60 5.27 28.56
C ALA A 377 16.90 4.98 27.22
N VAL A 378 17.04 3.76 26.70
CA VAL A 378 16.36 3.34 25.46
C VAL A 378 14.85 3.26 25.67
N MET A 379 14.42 2.72 26.80
CA MET A 379 13.00 2.68 27.16
C MET A 379 12.42 4.09 27.35
N GLU A 380 13.21 5.03 27.87
CA GLU A 380 12.81 6.42 27.98
C GLU A 380 12.65 7.10 26.62
N THR A 381 13.59 6.87 25.69
CA THR A 381 13.47 7.31 24.29
C THR A 381 12.23 6.73 23.60
N ALA A 382 11.91 5.45 23.83
CA ALA A 382 10.71 4.84 23.30
C ALA A 382 9.42 5.51 23.85
N ARG A 383 9.41 5.88 25.13
CA ARG A 383 8.27 6.64 25.74
C ARG A 383 8.15 8.06 25.20
N TRP A 384 9.26 8.70 24.80
CA TRP A 384 9.24 10.04 24.17
C TRP A 384 8.45 10.05 22.86
N VAL A 385 8.44 8.96 22.10
CA VAL A 385 7.61 8.83 20.88
C VAL A 385 6.13 9.01 21.23
N PHE A 386 5.63 8.27 22.23
CA PHE A 386 4.23 8.33 22.64
C PHE A 386 3.88 9.62 23.39
N ARG A 387 4.82 10.23 24.14
CA ARG A 387 4.64 11.58 24.70
C ARG A 387 4.50 12.64 23.63
N THR A 388 5.39 12.64 22.64
CA THR A 388 5.32 13.55 21.49
C THR A 388 3.98 13.41 20.77
N ALA A 389 3.50 12.17 20.58
CA ALA A 389 2.20 11.91 19.95
C ALA A 389 1.01 12.42 20.79
N ARG A 390 1.04 12.25 22.13
CA ARG A 390 -0.02 12.77 23.03
C ARG A 390 -0.08 14.29 23.05
N GLU A 391 1.08 14.95 23.02
CA GLU A 391 1.19 16.42 22.99
C GLU A 391 0.83 17.05 21.64
N SER A 392 0.66 16.22 20.61
CA SER A 392 0.27 16.64 19.26
C SER A 392 -1.24 16.51 19.03
N ASP A 393 -1.71 17.13 17.95
CA ASP A 393 -3.11 17.05 17.49
C ASP A 393 -3.46 15.68 16.90
N GLY A 394 -4.75 15.45 16.65
CA GLY A 394 -5.24 14.19 16.10
C GLY A 394 -4.71 13.92 14.70
N GLN A 395 -4.56 14.97 13.88
CA GLN A 395 -3.94 14.89 12.56
C GLN A 395 -2.51 14.32 12.59
N PHE A 396 -1.66 14.81 13.49
CA PHE A 396 -0.31 14.26 13.68
C PHE A 396 -0.35 12.78 14.08
N ARG A 397 -1.28 12.38 14.95
CA ARG A 397 -1.37 10.98 15.41
C ARG A 397 -1.78 10.04 14.28
N SER A 398 -2.72 10.45 13.43
CA SER A 398 -3.10 9.69 12.23
C SER A 398 -1.95 9.63 11.23
N ARG A 399 -1.20 10.72 11.04
CA ARG A 399 0.02 10.73 10.21
C ARG A 399 1.12 9.84 10.78
N LEU A 400 1.32 9.83 12.10
CA LEU A 400 2.28 8.95 12.75
C LEU A 400 1.89 7.47 12.57
N LEU A 401 0.60 7.14 12.66
CA LEU A 401 0.12 5.79 12.40
C LEU A 401 0.31 5.41 10.92
N GLU A 402 0.06 6.33 9.99
CA GLU A 402 0.32 6.13 8.56
C GLU A 402 1.80 5.90 8.29
N PHE A 403 2.66 6.73 8.87
CA PHE A 403 4.10 6.62 8.80
C PHE A 403 4.58 5.26 9.32
N TRP A 404 3.98 4.76 10.41
CA TRP A 404 4.37 3.49 11.04
C TRP A 404 3.79 2.26 10.31
N THR A 405 2.52 2.32 9.89
CA THR A 405 1.75 1.13 9.46
C THR A 405 1.27 1.17 8.01
N GLY A 406 1.51 2.28 7.31
CA GLY A 406 1.02 2.52 5.95
C GLY A 406 -0.49 2.82 5.89
N SER A 407 -1.14 3.01 7.04
CA SER A 407 -2.55 3.39 7.12
C SER A 407 -2.75 4.51 8.14
N PRO A 408 -3.46 5.60 7.81
CA PRO A 408 -3.78 6.64 8.77
C PRO A 408 -4.88 6.24 9.77
N ARG A 409 -5.35 4.98 9.74
CA ARG A 409 -6.52 4.50 10.50
C ARG A 409 -6.28 3.13 11.10
N LEU A 410 -7.09 2.81 12.11
CA LEU A 410 -7.12 1.48 12.71
C LEU A 410 -8.10 0.57 11.96
N PRO A 411 -7.83 -0.75 11.88
CA PRO A 411 -8.82 -1.71 11.42
C PRO A 411 -10.06 -1.74 12.34
N GLN A 412 -11.17 -2.30 11.87
CA GLN A 412 -12.42 -2.43 12.65
C GLN A 412 -12.25 -3.09 14.05
N GLY A 413 -11.24 -3.94 14.24
CA GLY A 413 -10.88 -4.53 15.54
C GLY A 413 -9.96 -3.67 16.41
N GLY A 414 -9.77 -2.39 16.05
CA GLY A 414 -8.88 -1.45 16.69
C GLY A 414 -7.39 -1.82 16.54
N VAL A 415 -6.58 -1.27 17.44
CA VAL A 415 -5.12 -1.49 17.51
C VAL A 415 -4.73 -2.97 17.50
N VAL A 416 -5.53 -3.82 18.14
CA VAL A 416 -5.25 -5.26 18.26
C VAL A 416 -5.32 -5.98 16.91
N ALA A 417 -6.11 -5.46 15.96
CA ALA A 417 -6.27 -6.06 14.63
C ALA A 417 -5.18 -5.63 13.62
N ILE A 418 -4.24 -4.77 14.01
CA ILE A 418 -3.09 -4.41 13.16
C ILE A 418 -2.22 -5.66 12.92
N THR A 419 -2.00 -5.99 11.65
CA THR A 419 -1.24 -7.17 11.23
C THR A 419 -0.30 -6.81 10.08
N PRO A 420 1.03 -7.09 10.17
CA PRO A 420 1.77 -7.62 11.33
C PRO A 420 1.68 -6.73 12.58
N LYS A 421 1.98 -7.25 13.77
CA LYS A 421 1.92 -6.44 15.00
C LYS A 421 2.95 -5.29 14.93
N PRO A 422 2.58 -4.04 15.28
CA PRO A 422 3.46 -2.89 15.18
C PRO A 422 4.66 -2.99 16.14
N ARG A 423 5.85 -2.66 15.66
CA ARG A 423 7.13 -2.74 16.40
C ARG A 423 7.83 -1.39 16.45
N LEU A 424 8.46 -1.09 17.56
CA LEU A 424 9.26 0.13 17.76
C LEU A 424 10.71 -0.26 18.00
N GLN A 425 11.62 0.24 17.16
CA GLN A 425 13.05 -0.01 17.27
C GLN A 425 13.79 1.30 17.51
N ILE A 426 14.68 1.31 18.51
CA ILE A 426 15.56 2.44 18.80
C ILE A 426 16.94 2.16 18.23
N MET A 427 17.41 3.06 17.35
CA MET A 427 18.65 2.93 16.59
C MET A 427 19.80 3.67 17.29
N VAL A 428 20.94 3.02 17.50
CA VAL A 428 22.10 3.60 18.18
C VAL A 428 23.35 3.55 17.29
N GLN A 429 24.15 4.62 17.28
CA GLN A 429 25.40 4.70 16.49
C GLN A 429 26.50 3.75 16.99
N ALA A 430 27.21 3.11 16.06
CA ALA A 430 28.30 2.18 16.33
C ALA A 430 29.51 2.78 17.10
N ALA A 431 29.75 4.10 16.99
CA ALA A 431 30.86 4.76 17.69
C ALA A 431 30.63 4.92 19.21
N ARG A 432 29.40 4.69 19.71
CA ARG A 432 29.03 4.81 21.13
C ARG A 432 29.10 3.49 21.90
N VAL A 433 29.67 2.44 21.29
CA VAL A 433 29.84 1.13 21.93
C VAL A 433 31.33 0.77 21.94
N GLN A 434 32.11 1.48 22.74
CA GLN A 434 33.35 0.94 23.30
C GLN A 434 33.09 0.77 24.80
N GLY A 435 33.15 -0.47 25.29
CA GLY A 435 32.88 -0.72 26.71
C GLY A 435 32.31 -2.08 27.12
N ALA A 436 31.99 -3.00 26.20
CA ALA A 436 31.62 -4.36 26.61
C ALA A 436 32.89 -5.23 26.77
N PRO A 437 33.04 -6.00 27.87
CA PRO A 437 34.10 -6.99 27.96
C PRO A 437 33.94 -8.00 26.84
N ASN A 438 34.99 -8.15 26.02
CA ASN A 438 34.94 -9.04 24.87
C ASN A 438 35.48 -10.41 25.31
N TRP A 439 34.63 -11.43 25.30
CA TRP A 439 35.07 -12.80 25.47
C TRP A 439 35.59 -13.33 24.15
N GLU A 440 36.77 -13.93 24.17
CA GLU A 440 37.42 -14.51 22.99
C GLU A 440 37.75 -15.99 23.22
N ILE A 441 37.72 -16.77 22.15
CA ILE A 441 38.12 -18.17 22.10
C ILE A 441 39.29 -18.36 21.15
N MET A 442 40.25 -19.20 21.54
CA MET A 442 41.37 -19.59 20.68
C MET A 442 40.91 -20.65 19.67
N LEU A 443 40.97 -20.31 18.39
CA LEU A 443 40.84 -21.22 17.26
C LEU A 443 42.23 -21.48 16.64
N ASN A 444 42.28 -22.23 15.54
CA ASN A 444 43.53 -22.74 14.95
C ASN A 444 44.49 -21.63 14.49
N ASP A 445 43.96 -20.47 14.13
CA ASP A 445 44.63 -19.35 13.48
C ASP A 445 44.54 -18.04 14.28
N GLY A 446 43.92 -18.04 15.46
CA GLY A 446 43.89 -16.86 16.31
C GLY A 446 42.79 -16.85 17.36
N TRP A 447 42.68 -15.69 18.02
CA TRP A 447 41.61 -15.38 18.96
C TRP A 447 40.40 -14.82 18.21
N TYR A 448 39.24 -15.41 18.45
CA TYR A 448 37.96 -15.00 17.85
C TYR A 448 36.98 -14.61 18.94
N SER A 449 36.24 -13.53 18.74
CA SER A 449 35.21 -13.10 19.69
C SER A 449 34.03 -14.07 19.69
N TYR A 450 33.46 -14.32 20.87
CA TYR A 450 32.15 -14.94 20.98
C TYR A 450 31.07 -14.02 20.39
N ASP A 451 29.96 -14.61 19.95
CA ASP A 451 28.76 -13.84 19.63
C ASP A 451 28.23 -13.11 20.87
N HIS A 452 27.40 -12.10 20.65
CA HIS A 452 26.93 -11.20 21.71
C HIS A 452 26.20 -11.94 22.84
N ASP A 453 25.30 -12.86 22.49
CA ASP A 453 24.45 -13.56 23.46
C ASP A 453 25.29 -14.50 24.33
N THR A 454 26.23 -15.22 23.71
CA THR A 454 27.18 -16.09 24.43
C THR A 454 28.11 -15.27 25.31
N ALA A 455 28.66 -14.15 24.82
CA ALA A 455 29.54 -13.28 25.61
C ALA A 455 28.80 -12.69 26.82
N ALA A 456 27.56 -12.23 26.66
CA ALA A 456 26.74 -11.70 27.75
C ALA A 456 26.38 -12.77 28.79
N LEU A 457 26.11 -14.01 28.35
CA LEU A 457 25.90 -15.15 29.24
C LEU A 457 27.16 -15.51 30.04
N LEU A 458 28.33 -15.50 29.39
CA LEU A 458 29.61 -15.75 30.06
C LEU A 458 29.94 -14.68 31.10
N THR A 459 29.77 -13.40 30.76
CA THR A 459 30.00 -12.28 31.67
C THR A 459 29.08 -12.35 32.88
N ARG A 460 27.77 -12.51 32.69
CA ARG A 460 26.82 -12.64 33.81
C ARG A 460 27.15 -13.81 34.71
N ALA A 461 27.53 -14.96 34.14
CA ALA A 461 27.85 -16.13 34.94
C ALA A 461 29.15 -15.97 35.73
N GLN A 462 30.18 -15.35 35.14
CA GLN A 462 31.42 -15.05 35.84
C GLN A 462 31.21 -14.00 36.95
N ASP A 463 30.48 -12.92 36.65
CA ASP A 463 30.23 -11.83 37.61
C ASP A 463 29.32 -12.28 38.77
N ALA A 464 28.41 -13.23 38.52
CA ALA A 464 27.62 -13.91 39.55
C ALA A 464 28.42 -14.96 40.36
N GLY A 465 29.70 -15.17 40.04
CA GLY A 465 30.59 -16.09 40.75
C GLY A 465 30.33 -17.56 40.45
N HIS A 466 29.69 -17.89 39.32
CA HIS A 466 29.55 -19.29 38.91
C HIS A 466 30.91 -19.87 38.51
N ALA A 467 31.15 -21.14 38.84
CA ALA A 467 32.39 -21.83 38.48
C ALA A 467 32.47 -22.16 36.97
N SER A 468 31.31 -22.38 36.34
CA SER A 468 31.20 -22.69 34.92
C SER A 468 29.83 -22.33 34.38
N VAL A 469 29.71 -22.17 33.07
CA VAL A 469 28.42 -22.01 32.38
C VAL A 469 28.33 -22.92 31.16
N GLU A 470 27.15 -23.53 30.95
CA GLU A 470 26.87 -24.38 29.80
C GLU A 470 25.98 -23.61 28.81
N PHE A 471 26.31 -23.67 27.52
CA PHE A 471 25.50 -23.12 26.44
C PHE A 471 25.56 -24.04 25.21
N GLN A 472 24.59 -23.87 24.32
CA GLN A 472 24.43 -24.71 23.12
C GLN A 472 24.58 -23.87 21.86
N VAL A 473 25.45 -24.31 20.95
CA VAL A 473 25.60 -23.72 19.62
C VAL A 473 25.38 -24.81 18.58
N ARG A 474 24.32 -24.64 17.77
CA ARG A 474 23.80 -25.68 16.86
C ARG A 474 23.50 -26.97 17.65
N GLU A 475 24.06 -28.10 17.21
CA GLU A 475 23.88 -29.41 17.88
C GLU A 475 24.92 -29.71 18.97
N ASN A 476 25.86 -28.80 19.25
CA ASN A 476 26.93 -29.03 20.23
C ASN A 476 26.69 -28.25 21.51
N ARG A 477 26.93 -28.90 22.67
CA ARG A 477 26.95 -28.25 23.98
C ARG A 477 28.37 -27.98 24.42
N TYR A 478 28.57 -26.79 24.97
CA TYR A 478 29.85 -26.29 25.44
C TYR A 478 29.75 -25.90 26.90
N ILE A 479 30.76 -26.28 27.69
CA ILE A 479 30.94 -25.79 29.05
C ILE A 479 32.15 -24.87 29.05
N VAL A 480 31.99 -23.65 29.53
CA VAL A 480 33.13 -22.78 29.84
C VAL A 480 33.41 -22.86 31.34
N ASP A 481 34.62 -23.32 31.66
CA ASP A 481 35.19 -23.30 33.00
C ASP A 481 35.92 -21.97 33.19
N PHE A 482 35.45 -21.17 34.16
CA PHE A 482 36.01 -19.85 34.42
C PHE A 482 37.30 -19.90 35.24
N ALA A 483 37.54 -20.97 36.02
CA ALA A 483 38.78 -21.15 36.76
C ALA A 483 39.91 -21.56 35.82
N GLY A 484 39.62 -22.46 34.88
CA GLY A 484 40.57 -22.92 33.86
C GLY A 484 40.69 -22.00 32.66
N LEU A 485 39.75 -21.07 32.46
CA LEU A 485 39.60 -20.27 31.23
C LEU A 485 39.62 -21.15 29.98
N VAL A 486 38.82 -22.22 30.00
CA VAL A 486 38.73 -23.19 28.90
C VAL A 486 37.28 -23.51 28.57
N GLN A 487 36.97 -23.50 27.27
CA GLN A 487 35.75 -24.10 26.71
C GLN A 487 35.98 -25.59 26.41
N LEU A 488 35.06 -26.43 26.88
CA LEU A 488 34.99 -27.86 26.59
C LEU A 488 33.78 -28.17 25.71
N ASN A 489 34.00 -28.76 24.54
CA ASN A 489 32.92 -29.37 23.76
C ASN A 489 32.51 -30.69 24.42
N ARG A 490 31.26 -30.80 24.88
CA ARG A 490 30.76 -32.00 25.57
C ARG A 490 30.63 -33.24 24.69
N ARG A 491 30.50 -33.06 23.38
CA ARG A 491 30.35 -34.16 22.41
C ARG A 491 31.70 -34.72 21.98
N THR A 492 32.66 -33.85 21.70
CA THR A 492 33.97 -34.27 21.14
C THR A 492 35.10 -34.30 22.19
N GLY A 493 34.88 -33.72 23.38
CA GLY A 493 35.92 -33.56 24.40
C GLY A 493 36.98 -32.51 24.05
N ALA A 494 36.86 -31.83 22.91
CA ALA A 494 37.83 -30.81 22.48
C ALA A 494 37.85 -29.63 23.45
N ARG A 495 39.05 -29.19 23.82
CA ARG A 495 39.30 -28.07 24.74
C ARG A 495 39.89 -26.89 23.98
N ARG A 496 39.40 -25.68 24.26
CA ARG A 496 39.90 -24.44 23.67
C ARG A 496 40.03 -23.37 24.74
N ASN A 497 41.13 -22.63 24.72
CA ASN A 497 41.34 -21.54 25.67
C ASN A 497 40.34 -20.41 25.39
N VAL A 498 39.86 -19.79 26.46
CA VAL A 498 39.03 -18.58 26.41
C VAL A 498 39.70 -17.47 27.20
N ARG A 499 39.38 -16.22 26.90
CA ARG A 499 39.82 -15.07 27.70
C ARG A 499 38.76 -13.99 27.71
N ARG A 500 38.72 -13.23 28.79
CA ARG A 500 37.97 -11.99 28.90
C ARG A 500 38.94 -10.84 28.66
N LYS A 501 38.60 -9.94 27.75
CA LYS A 501 39.34 -8.70 27.51
C LYS A 501 38.50 -7.55 28.02
N ASP A 502 38.88 -7.00 29.17
CA ASP A 502 38.25 -5.78 29.67
C ASP A 502 38.73 -4.59 28.81
N PRO A 503 37.81 -3.68 28.45
CA PRO A 503 38.19 -2.47 27.71
C PRO A 503 39.09 -1.58 28.57
N PRO A 504 39.93 -0.73 27.95
CA PRO A 504 40.62 0.34 28.68
C PRO A 504 39.59 1.25 29.38
N PRO A 505 39.93 1.85 30.54
CA PRO A 505 39.01 2.73 31.24
C PRO A 505 38.72 3.99 30.43
N ASP A 506 37.44 4.37 30.32
CA ASP A 506 36.99 5.59 29.65
C ASP A 506 37.00 6.79 30.59
N GLU A 507 37.51 7.94 30.12
CA GLU A 507 37.53 9.22 30.85
C GLU A 507 36.15 9.94 30.85
N ASN A 508 35.14 9.44 30.12
CA ASN A 508 33.88 10.16 29.88
C ASN A 508 32.58 9.39 30.19
N GLY A 509 32.61 8.36 31.05
CA GLY A 509 31.46 7.96 31.88
C GLY A 509 30.16 7.44 31.23
N ASP A 510 30.04 7.31 29.92
CA ASP A 510 28.78 6.92 29.25
C ASP A 510 28.85 5.47 28.71
N VAL A 511 28.34 4.50 29.46
CA VAL A 511 28.25 3.09 29.02
C VAL A 511 26.80 2.72 28.69
N VAL A 512 26.55 2.32 27.44
CA VAL A 512 25.27 1.72 26.99
C VAL A 512 25.57 0.29 26.53
N HIS A 513 25.19 -0.70 27.35
CA HIS A 513 25.39 -2.12 27.02
C HIS A 513 24.30 -2.67 26.10
N GLY A 514 24.69 -3.49 25.11
CA GLY A 514 23.83 -4.52 24.49
C GLY A 514 22.97 -4.13 23.28
N ILE A 515 23.54 -3.66 22.16
CA ILE A 515 22.75 -3.28 20.97
C ILE A 515 23.38 -3.83 19.68
N ARG A 516 22.54 -4.35 18.77
CA ARG A 516 22.96 -4.84 17.43
C ARG A 516 23.39 -3.70 16.50
N ARG A 517 24.44 -4.00 15.73
CA ARG A 517 24.99 -3.23 14.59
C ARG A 517 23.92 -2.94 13.52
N ILE A 518 23.84 -1.68 13.10
CA ILE A 518 23.70 -1.32 11.68
C ILE A 518 24.89 -0.41 11.37
N GLU A 519 25.72 -0.77 10.39
CA GLU A 519 27.04 -0.16 10.19
C GLU A 519 26.99 1.33 9.77
N THR A 520 25.83 1.86 9.39
CA THR A 520 25.70 3.26 8.92
C THR A 520 24.32 3.88 9.20
N TRP A 521 24.02 4.23 10.46
CA TRP A 521 22.95 5.19 10.78
C TRP A 521 23.53 6.47 11.38
N PRO A 522 23.70 7.57 10.61
CA PRO A 522 24.12 8.86 11.14
C PRO A 522 23.12 9.39 12.18
N ALA A 523 23.59 10.08 13.23
CA ALA A 523 22.71 10.73 14.21
C ALA A 523 21.78 11.80 13.58
N THR A 524 22.11 12.23 12.36
CA THR A 524 21.35 13.18 11.55
C THR A 524 20.24 12.52 10.71
N ARG A 525 20.12 11.19 10.73
CA ARG A 525 19.14 10.47 9.91
C ARG A 525 17.78 10.42 10.64
N LEU A 526 16.75 10.86 9.94
CA LEU A 526 15.38 10.96 10.44
C LEU A 526 14.82 9.58 10.83
N PRO A 527 13.81 9.52 11.71
CA PRO A 527 13.00 8.31 11.90
C PRO A 527 12.54 7.72 10.56
N GLU A 528 12.40 6.39 10.51
CA GLU A 528 11.94 5.65 9.32
C GLU A 528 10.77 4.73 9.67
N GLY A 529 9.78 4.66 8.78
CA GLY A 529 8.64 3.76 8.87
C GLY A 529 8.73 2.63 7.85
N HIS A 530 8.82 1.39 8.32
CA HIS A 530 8.79 0.18 7.51
C HIS A 530 7.40 -0.45 7.58
N THR A 531 6.50 0.07 6.76
CA THR A 531 5.07 -0.25 6.76
C THR A 531 4.75 -1.70 6.38
N CYS A 532 5.64 -2.42 5.69
CA CYS A 532 5.47 -3.85 5.40
C CYS A 532 5.59 -4.74 6.64
N GLY A 533 6.41 -4.34 7.61
CA GLY A 533 6.59 -5.01 8.89
C GLY A 533 5.88 -4.31 10.06
N ASN A 534 5.21 -3.19 9.79
CA ASN A 534 4.74 -2.23 10.79
C ASN A 534 5.84 -1.84 11.79
N GLU A 535 7.05 -1.56 11.30
CA GLU A 535 8.18 -1.18 12.16
C GLU A 535 8.44 0.33 12.10
N LEU A 536 8.60 0.97 13.25
CA LEU A 536 9.04 2.35 13.36
C LEU A 536 10.45 2.35 13.93
N TRP A 537 11.41 2.87 13.17
CA TRP A 537 12.80 2.97 13.55
C TRP A 537 13.12 4.42 13.92
N VAL A 538 13.64 4.62 15.13
CA VAL A 538 13.83 5.94 15.71
C VAL A 538 15.26 6.09 16.20
N PRO A 539 15.99 7.17 15.86
CA PRO A 539 17.32 7.38 16.38
C PRO A 539 17.31 7.61 17.89
N TRP A 540 18.33 7.13 18.57
CA TRP A 540 18.56 7.49 19.97
C TRP A 540 19.01 8.94 20.06
N THR A 541 18.30 9.71 20.88
CA THR A 541 18.58 11.13 21.16
C THR A 541 18.93 11.33 22.62
N LYS A 542 19.57 12.46 22.93
CA LYS A 542 19.90 12.79 24.33
C LYS A 542 18.73 13.44 25.06
N THR A 543 17.86 14.12 24.33
CA THR A 543 16.71 14.84 24.90
C THR A 543 15.42 14.50 24.17
N GLU A 544 14.32 14.73 24.88
CA GLU A 544 12.96 14.58 24.35
C GLU A 544 12.69 15.56 23.20
N GLU A 545 13.15 16.80 23.33
CA GLU A 545 12.93 17.86 22.34
C GLU A 545 13.62 17.55 21.01
N GLU A 546 14.84 16.97 21.07
CA GLU A 546 15.58 16.54 19.89
C GLU A 546 14.80 15.44 19.15
N LEU A 547 14.29 14.44 19.89
CA LEU A 547 13.48 13.38 19.29
C LEU A 547 12.17 13.93 18.72
N ALA A 548 11.47 14.76 19.49
CA ALA A 548 10.20 15.34 19.07
C ALA A 548 10.37 16.16 17.78
N GLY A 549 11.47 16.91 17.67
CA GLY A 549 11.84 17.64 16.45
C GLY A 549 12.05 16.71 15.25
N LEU A 550 12.88 15.67 15.41
CA LEU A 550 13.15 14.70 14.35
C LEU A 550 11.90 13.92 13.94
N LEU A 551 11.07 13.51 14.90
CA LEU A 551 9.82 12.79 14.65
C LEU A 551 8.80 13.67 13.94
N ARG A 552 8.65 14.93 14.35
CA ARG A 552 7.77 15.88 13.65
C ARG A 552 8.24 16.13 12.23
N MET A 553 9.54 16.33 12.03
CA MET A 553 10.10 16.50 10.68
C MET A 553 9.87 15.27 9.81
N ALA A 554 10.07 14.05 10.34
CA ALA A 554 9.82 12.83 9.59
C ALA A 554 8.34 12.65 9.26
N VAL A 555 7.45 12.76 10.26
CA VAL A 555 6.02 12.46 10.11
C VAL A 555 5.26 13.52 9.32
N LEU A 556 5.60 14.80 9.46
CA LEU A 556 4.87 15.89 8.78
C LEU A 556 5.39 16.15 7.36
N ASN A 557 6.67 15.91 7.10
CA ASN A 557 7.23 15.98 5.74
C ASN A 557 7.15 14.64 5.01
N PHE A 558 6.65 13.59 5.68
CA PHE A 558 6.15 12.39 5.04
C PHE A 558 4.90 12.78 4.26
N GLU A 559 5.07 13.12 2.98
CA GLU A 559 4.01 12.85 2.02
C GLU A 559 3.82 11.33 2.00
N ALA A 560 2.58 10.85 1.95
CA ALA A 560 2.30 9.42 1.80
C ALA A 560 2.92 8.99 0.46
N GLY A 561 4.19 8.56 0.51
CA GLY A 561 5.09 8.75 -0.63
C GLY A 561 6.44 9.37 -0.28
N PHE A 562 7.28 8.61 0.43
CA PHE A 562 8.74 8.66 0.42
C PHE A 562 9.46 9.99 0.70
N ALA A 563 10.38 9.95 1.67
CA ALA A 563 11.24 11.05 2.08
C ALA A 563 11.93 11.75 0.89
N LEU A 564 11.64 13.04 0.68
CA LEU A 564 12.58 13.96 0.04
C LEU A 564 13.72 14.22 1.03
N ALA A 565 14.93 13.82 0.64
CA ALA A 565 16.17 14.12 1.34
C ALA A 565 16.54 15.61 1.26
#